data_AF-A0A7R9LFN9-F1
#
_entry.id   AF-A0A7R9LFN9-F1
#
_cell.length_a   1.000
_cell.length_b   1.000
_cell.length_c   1.000
_cell.angle_alpha   90.00
_cell.angle_beta   90.00
_cell.angle_gamma   90.00
#
_symmetry.space_group_name_H-M   'P 1'
#
loop_
_entity.id
_entity.type
_entity.pdbx_description
1 polymer ?
#
loop_
_entity_poly.entity_id
_entity_poly.type
_entity_poly.pdbx_seq_one_letter_code
_entity_poly.pdbx_strand_id
1 'polypeptide(L)'
;KRSQSQTIAVTPRPYNQKVDPLGRIVANTSNEIDDDCGREEYRDKMVECCVKACGTRDQLMNASFFIVATNVMCRTDKMEFPPLEIGICQYSIASGIKFSYHEFIDAGKVPLGYMHSAKDWAETSHKIPLSDFYPATNNYEKLVEDMKQILEESRFTNQMTGKPTPMLVFCREDAIEQNRGVFQWLQHKYNEINKTSFEWDLEVLDLVLLLYYISKSGGHTISMAAGEGMS
;
A
#
# COMPACT_ATOMS: atom_id res chain seq x y z
N LYS A 1 -33.14 -51.36 21.82
CA LYS A 1 -31.73 -51.10 21.43
C LYS A 1 -31.75 -50.35 20.10
N ARG A 2 -31.24 -49.09 20.08
CA ARG A 2 -30.66 -48.30 18.95
C ARG A 2 -31.43 -48.25 17.61
N SER A 3 -31.59 -47.13 16.91
CA SER A 3 -31.22 -45.73 17.09
C SER A 3 -32.05 -44.92 16.08
N GLN A 4 -32.70 -43.84 16.51
CA GLN A 4 -33.24 -42.83 15.60
C GLN A 4 -32.09 -41.92 15.18
N SER A 5 -31.80 -41.86 13.88
CA SER A 5 -30.85 -40.91 13.30
C SER A 5 -31.55 -39.56 13.14
N GLN A 6 -31.31 -38.63 14.07
CA GLN A 6 -31.61 -37.22 13.88
C GLN A 6 -30.54 -36.60 12.99
N THR A 7 -30.89 -36.30 11.73
CA THR A 7 -30.07 -35.45 10.87
C THR A 7 -30.27 -34.00 11.33
N ILE A 8 -29.30 -33.48 12.08
CA ILE A 8 -29.24 -32.05 12.43
C ILE A 8 -28.86 -31.30 11.15
N ALA A 9 -29.77 -30.46 10.67
CA ALA A 9 -29.47 -29.49 9.62
C ALA A 9 -28.45 -28.49 10.17
N VAL A 10 -27.20 -28.60 9.72
CA VAL A 10 -26.17 -27.59 9.96
C VAL A 10 -26.50 -26.40 9.05
N THR A 11 -27.02 -25.33 9.63
CA THR A 11 -27.12 -24.04 8.95
C THR A 11 -25.70 -23.56 8.61
N PRO A 12 -25.40 -23.12 7.37
CA PRO A 12 -24.11 -22.51 7.07
C PRO A 12 -24.00 -21.22 7.87
N ARG A 13 -22.92 -21.04 8.64
CA ARG A 13 -22.58 -19.73 9.21
C ARG A 13 -22.29 -18.77 8.04
N PRO A 14 -22.83 -17.55 8.04
CA PRO A 14 -22.51 -16.61 6.98
C PRO A 14 -21.02 -16.28 7.03
N TYR A 15 -20.41 -16.38 5.85
CA TYR A 15 -19.06 -15.99 5.50
C TYR A 15 -18.76 -14.56 5.97
N ASN A 16 -17.59 -14.32 6.58
CA ASN A 16 -17.08 -12.98 6.88
C ASN A 16 -17.04 -12.16 5.58
N GLN A 17 -18.08 -11.37 5.32
CA GLN A 17 -18.12 -10.47 4.16
C GLN A 17 -17.12 -9.34 4.39
N LYS A 18 -16.16 -9.18 3.47
CA LYS A 18 -15.28 -8.00 3.44
C LYS A 18 -16.17 -6.79 3.11
N VAL A 19 -16.14 -5.80 4.00
CA VAL A 19 -16.82 -4.52 3.82
C VAL A 19 -15.77 -3.49 3.44
N ASP A 20 -16.10 -2.65 2.45
CA ASP A 20 -15.23 -1.53 2.07
C ASP A 20 -15.32 -0.39 3.12
N PRO A 21 -14.48 0.66 3.03
CA PRO A 21 -14.52 1.85 3.88
C PRO A 21 -15.84 2.64 3.84
N LEU A 22 -16.73 2.34 2.89
CA LEU A 22 -18.07 2.93 2.79
C LEU A 22 -19.13 2.05 3.48
N GLY A 23 -18.73 0.91 4.06
CA GLY A 23 -19.64 -0.06 4.64
C GLY A 23 -20.42 -0.88 3.59
N ARG A 24 -20.00 -0.87 2.32
CA ARG A 24 -20.62 -1.70 1.27
C ARG A 24 -20.07 -3.11 1.37
N ILE A 25 -20.97 -4.09 1.21
CA ILE A 25 -20.58 -5.49 1.04
C ILE A 25 -19.90 -5.60 -0.32
N VAL A 26 -18.65 -6.08 -0.35
CA VAL A 26 -17.96 -6.40 -1.59
C VAL A 26 -18.58 -7.67 -2.16
N ALA A 27 -19.67 -7.51 -2.91
CA ALA A 27 -20.29 -8.59 -3.68
C ALA A 27 -19.64 -8.63 -5.07
N ASN A 28 -19.04 -9.77 -5.42
CA ASN A 28 -18.46 -10.05 -6.74
C ASN A 28 -19.43 -9.64 -7.85
N THR A 29 -19.16 -8.54 -8.53
CA THR A 29 -19.96 -8.12 -9.69
C THR A 29 -19.01 -7.79 -10.83
N SER A 30 -19.19 -8.56 -11.90
CA SER A 30 -18.29 -8.74 -13.02
C SER A 30 -18.32 -7.55 -13.99
N ASN A 31 -17.19 -6.85 -14.14
CA ASN A 31 -16.74 -6.14 -15.34
C ASN A 31 -15.35 -5.51 -15.05
N GLU A 32 -14.31 -5.82 -15.82
CA GLU A 32 -12.94 -5.34 -15.52
C GLU A 32 -12.80 -3.81 -15.48
N ILE A 33 -13.60 -3.08 -16.27
CA ILE A 33 -13.63 -1.60 -16.30
C ILE A 33 -14.38 -1.02 -15.09
N ASP A 34 -15.50 -1.63 -14.70
CA ASP A 34 -16.27 -1.21 -13.53
C ASP A 34 -15.53 -1.57 -12.22
N ASP A 35 -14.78 -2.68 -12.23
CA ASP A 35 -13.89 -3.10 -11.14
C ASP A 35 -12.71 -2.15 -10.97
N ASP A 36 -12.15 -1.63 -12.06
CA ASP A 36 -11.03 -0.68 -11.98
C ASP A 36 -11.47 0.70 -11.48
N CYS A 37 -12.57 1.23 -12.03
CA CYS A 37 -13.21 2.45 -11.54
C CYS A 37 -13.61 2.34 -10.05
N GLY A 38 -14.16 1.20 -9.64
CA GLY A 38 -14.50 0.93 -8.24
C GLY A 38 -13.27 0.89 -7.31
N ARG A 39 -12.13 0.38 -7.79
CA ARG A 39 -10.87 0.36 -7.04
C ARG A 39 -10.26 1.75 -6.90
N GLU A 40 -10.32 2.57 -7.94
CA GLU A 40 -9.85 3.96 -7.89
C GLU A 40 -10.67 4.77 -6.88
N GLU A 41 -12.01 4.73 -6.98
CA GLU A 41 -12.90 5.41 -6.05
C GLU A 41 -12.68 4.94 -4.60
N TYR A 42 -12.43 3.64 -4.41
CA TYR A 42 -12.07 3.06 -3.10
C TYR A 42 -10.80 3.69 -2.53
N ARG A 43 -9.73 3.79 -3.32
CA ARG A 43 -8.44 4.36 -2.86
C ARG A 43 -8.60 5.82 -2.50
N ASP A 44 -9.32 6.58 -3.31
CA ASP A 44 -9.52 8.00 -3.07
C ASP A 44 -10.24 8.25 -1.74
N LYS A 45 -11.26 7.44 -1.47
CA LYS A 45 -11.99 7.45 -0.20
C LYS A 45 -11.11 6.99 0.96
N MET A 46 -10.22 6.02 0.76
CA MET A 46 -9.25 5.61 1.77
C MET A 46 -8.33 6.76 2.17
N VAL A 47 -7.84 7.56 1.21
CA VAL A 47 -7.03 8.75 1.48
C VAL A 47 -7.83 9.77 2.30
N GLU A 48 -9.06 10.06 1.88
CA GLU A 48 -9.93 11.00 2.60
C GLU A 48 -10.21 10.53 4.04
N CYS A 49 -10.54 9.26 4.23
CA CYS A 49 -10.78 8.66 5.54
C CYS A 49 -9.54 8.69 6.43
N CYS A 50 -8.35 8.44 5.88
CA CYS A 50 -7.08 8.54 6.60
C CYS A 50 -6.87 9.94 7.19
N VAL A 51 -7.07 10.99 6.38
CA VAL A 51 -6.94 12.38 6.85
C VAL A 51 -8.01 12.72 7.88
N LYS A 52 -9.27 12.32 7.65
CA LYS A 52 -10.36 12.54 8.62
C LYS A 52 -10.14 11.80 9.94
N ALA A 53 -9.56 10.61 9.91
CA ALA A 53 -9.30 9.80 11.10
C ALA A 53 -8.29 10.46 12.06
N CYS A 54 -7.45 11.37 11.58
CA CYS A 54 -6.57 12.17 12.42
C CYS A 54 -7.36 13.07 13.39
N GLY A 55 -8.60 13.44 13.08
CA GLY A 55 -9.48 14.20 13.97
C GLY A 55 -9.08 15.68 14.07
N THR A 56 -8.19 16.01 15.00
CA THR A 56 -7.77 17.41 15.24
C THR A 56 -6.61 17.84 14.32
N ARG A 57 -6.43 19.15 14.19
CA ARG A 57 -5.30 19.72 13.46
C ARG A 57 -3.96 19.26 14.05
N ASP A 58 -3.81 19.27 15.37
CA ASP A 58 -2.56 18.88 16.02
C ASP A 58 -2.23 17.40 15.79
N GLN A 59 -3.24 16.54 15.82
CA GLN A 59 -3.08 15.12 15.46
C GLN A 59 -2.69 14.96 14.00
N LEU A 60 -3.31 15.69 13.07
CA LEU A 60 -2.95 15.66 11.64
C LEU A 60 -1.52 16.16 11.39
N MET A 61 -1.09 17.21 12.10
CA MET A 61 0.28 17.75 11.97
C MET A 61 1.34 16.75 12.43
N ASN A 62 1.03 15.94 13.45
CA ASN A 62 1.95 14.96 14.02
C ASN A 62 1.83 13.56 13.42
N ALA A 63 0.74 13.27 12.69
CA ALA A 63 0.49 12.00 12.04
C ALA A 63 1.65 11.60 11.12
N SER A 64 1.99 10.31 11.14
CA SER A 64 3.04 9.73 10.32
C SER A 64 2.44 9.18 9.03
N PHE A 65 2.94 9.65 7.89
CA PHE A 65 2.64 9.18 6.56
C PHE A 65 3.87 8.50 5.98
N PHE A 66 3.69 7.37 5.31
CA PHE A 66 4.78 6.60 4.75
C PHE A 66 4.79 6.76 3.23
N ILE A 67 5.86 7.34 2.69
CA ILE A 67 6.02 7.54 1.25
C ILE A 67 6.97 6.48 0.72
N VAL A 68 6.61 5.82 -0.37
CA VAL A 68 7.41 4.77 -1.01
C VAL A 68 7.81 5.16 -2.43
N ALA A 69 9.04 4.82 -2.79
CA ALA A 69 9.54 4.89 -4.15
C ALA A 69 10.35 3.64 -4.45
N THR A 70 10.27 3.14 -5.69
CA THR A 70 10.99 1.96 -6.13
C THR A 70 11.66 2.22 -7.48
N ASN A 71 12.79 1.57 -7.70
CA ASN A 71 13.32 1.35 -9.05
C ASN A 71 13.23 -0.14 -9.36
N VAL A 72 12.86 -0.45 -10.59
CA VAL A 72 12.61 -1.82 -11.05
C VAL A 72 13.46 -2.13 -12.27
N MET A 73 13.82 -3.39 -12.43
CA MET A 73 14.63 -3.87 -13.54
C MET A 73 13.91 -3.73 -14.88
N CYS A 74 12.64 -4.11 -14.93
CA CYS A 74 11.76 -4.01 -16.09
C CYS A 74 10.30 -4.25 -15.66
N ARG A 75 9.36 -3.88 -16.53
CA ARG A 75 7.96 -4.36 -16.47
C ARG A 75 7.82 -5.56 -17.40
N THR A 76 7.34 -6.69 -16.87
CA THR A 76 7.05 -7.88 -17.71
C THR A 76 5.60 -7.85 -18.21
N ASP A 77 5.29 -8.66 -19.22
CA ASP A 77 3.91 -8.79 -19.76
C ASP A 77 2.96 -9.45 -18.75
N LYS A 78 3.52 -10.15 -17.75
CA LYS A 78 2.78 -10.72 -16.62
C LYS A 78 2.59 -9.72 -15.48
N MET A 79 2.90 -8.45 -15.71
CA MET A 79 2.78 -7.40 -14.70
C MET A 79 3.67 -7.65 -13.48
N GLU A 80 4.82 -8.28 -13.69
CA GLU A 80 5.84 -8.42 -12.65
C GLU A 80 6.80 -7.24 -12.71
N PHE A 81 7.22 -6.79 -11.54
CA PHE A 81 8.09 -5.64 -11.34
C PHE A 81 9.27 -6.05 -10.45
N PRO A 82 10.31 -6.74 -11.00
CA PRO A 82 11.46 -7.15 -10.21
C PRO A 82 12.19 -5.91 -9.66
N PRO A 83 12.23 -5.72 -8.33
CA PRO A 83 12.78 -4.51 -7.73
C PRO A 83 14.31 -4.52 -7.74
N LEU A 84 14.89 -3.34 -7.95
CA LEU A 84 16.32 -3.07 -7.81
C LEU A 84 16.61 -2.14 -6.65
N GLU A 85 15.64 -1.34 -6.24
CA GLU A 85 15.77 -0.38 -5.15
C GLU A 85 14.40 -0.12 -4.54
N ILE A 86 14.36 0.03 -3.23
CA ILE A 86 13.20 0.54 -2.52
C ILE A 86 13.63 1.60 -1.51
N GLY A 87 12.90 2.70 -1.48
CA GLY A 87 13.00 3.74 -0.48
C GLY A 87 11.64 3.93 0.19
N ILE A 88 11.62 3.95 1.52
CA ILE A 88 10.45 4.26 2.34
C ILE A 88 10.83 5.40 3.27
N CYS A 89 10.08 6.50 3.30
CA CYS A 89 10.27 7.54 4.30
C CYS A 89 9.01 7.77 5.13
N GLN A 90 9.21 7.89 6.44
CA GLN A 90 8.20 8.33 7.38
C GLN A 90 8.23 9.87 7.44
N TYR A 91 7.09 10.49 7.16
CA TYR A 91 6.92 11.93 7.07
C TYR A 91 5.79 12.40 8.00
N SER A 92 5.98 13.52 8.69
CA SER A 92 4.86 14.28 9.26
C SER A 92 4.97 15.75 8.86
N ILE A 93 3.86 16.48 8.94
CA ILE A 93 3.84 17.90 8.59
C ILE A 93 4.65 18.71 9.61
N ALA A 94 4.55 18.38 10.90
CA ALA A 94 5.23 19.09 11.98
C ALA A 94 6.75 18.87 12.00
N SER A 95 7.22 17.68 11.60
CA SER A 95 8.61 17.28 11.76
C SER A 95 9.35 17.04 10.44
N GLY A 96 8.65 17.08 9.31
CA GLY A 96 9.21 16.68 8.02
C GLY A 96 9.53 15.18 7.99
N ILE A 97 10.68 14.82 7.42
CA ILE A 97 11.14 13.42 7.36
C ILE A 97 11.65 13.01 8.75
N LYS A 98 10.98 12.04 9.37
CA LYS A 98 11.35 11.46 10.67
C LYS A 98 12.34 10.31 10.52
N PHE A 99 12.13 9.49 9.49
CA PHE A 99 12.87 8.26 9.27
C PHE A 99 12.91 7.93 7.77
N SER A 100 13.99 7.28 7.33
CA SER A 100 14.13 6.73 5.98
C SER A 100 14.74 5.34 6.03
N TYR A 101 14.10 4.42 5.32
CA TYR A 101 14.59 3.08 5.02
C TYR A 101 14.91 3.00 3.53
N HIS A 102 16.04 2.42 3.20
CA HIS A 102 16.52 2.34 1.83
C HIS A 102 17.33 1.07 1.64
N GLU A 103 17.02 0.31 0.60
CA GLU A 103 17.73 -0.91 0.25
C GLU A 103 17.81 -1.07 -1.27
N PHE A 104 18.97 -1.53 -1.74
CA PHE A 104 19.12 -2.07 -3.08
C PHE A 104 18.84 -3.57 -3.06
N ILE A 105 18.14 -4.08 -4.06
CA ILE A 105 17.63 -5.45 -4.08
C ILE A 105 18.20 -6.18 -5.27
N ASP A 106 18.72 -7.39 -5.03
CA ASP A 106 19.14 -8.30 -6.08
C ASP A 106 17.88 -9.01 -6.59
N ALA A 107 17.30 -8.55 -7.70
CA ALA A 107 16.15 -9.20 -8.33
C ALA A 107 16.51 -10.52 -9.06
N GLY A 108 17.79 -10.87 -9.13
CA GLY A 108 18.31 -12.00 -9.88
C GLY A 108 18.49 -11.68 -11.36
N LYS A 109 18.34 -12.71 -12.20
CA LYS A 109 18.57 -12.58 -13.65
C LYS A 109 17.42 -11.83 -14.33
N VAL A 110 17.77 -11.06 -15.36
CA VAL A 110 16.79 -10.43 -16.24
C VAL A 110 15.82 -11.49 -16.81
N PRO A 111 14.50 -11.28 -16.70
CA PRO A 111 13.51 -12.19 -17.27
C PRO A 111 13.76 -12.43 -18.78
N LEU A 112 13.56 -13.68 -19.22
CA LEU A 112 13.82 -14.07 -20.61
C LEU A 112 12.96 -13.23 -21.57
N GLY A 113 13.59 -12.64 -22.59
CA GLY A 113 12.94 -11.76 -23.56
C GLY A 113 12.95 -10.27 -23.19
N TYR A 114 13.35 -9.91 -21.97
CA TYR A 114 13.30 -8.52 -21.49
C TYR A 114 14.68 -7.83 -21.41
N MET A 115 15.75 -8.47 -21.89
CA MET A 115 17.11 -7.91 -21.82
C MET A 115 17.22 -6.52 -22.45
N HIS A 116 16.63 -6.33 -23.63
CA HIS A 116 16.66 -5.04 -24.31
C HIS A 116 15.89 -3.98 -23.51
N SER A 117 14.64 -4.27 -23.13
CA SER A 117 13.81 -3.35 -22.36
C SER A 117 14.41 -3.00 -21.00
N ALA A 118 15.00 -3.96 -20.29
CA ALA A 118 15.67 -3.74 -19.03
C ALA A 118 16.89 -2.84 -19.19
N LYS A 119 17.68 -3.03 -20.26
CA LYS A 119 18.85 -2.21 -20.55
C LYS A 119 18.44 -0.78 -20.90
N ASP A 120 17.49 -0.62 -21.81
CA ASP A 120 16.98 0.69 -22.21
C ASP A 120 16.41 1.44 -21.01
N TRP A 121 15.59 0.75 -20.19
CA TRP A 121 15.04 1.33 -18.97
C TRP A 121 16.11 1.77 -17.98
N ALA A 122 17.10 0.90 -17.70
CA ALA A 122 18.23 1.25 -16.83
C ALA A 122 19.00 2.45 -17.37
N GLU A 123 19.21 2.54 -18.68
CA GLU A 123 19.88 3.66 -19.34
C GLU A 123 19.05 4.95 -19.33
N THR A 124 17.73 4.91 -19.33
CA THR A 124 16.90 6.13 -19.36
C THR A 124 16.41 6.59 -17.98
N SER A 125 16.40 5.71 -16.98
CA SER A 125 15.80 6.00 -15.67
C SER A 125 16.82 6.00 -14.52
N HIS A 126 17.06 4.86 -13.88
CA HIS A 126 17.72 4.74 -12.59
C HIS A 126 19.24 4.52 -12.68
N LYS A 127 19.79 4.16 -13.86
CA LYS A 127 21.23 3.92 -14.08
C LYS A 127 21.83 2.82 -13.19
N ILE A 128 21.01 1.93 -12.64
CA ILE A 128 21.46 0.78 -11.84
C ILE A 128 21.89 -0.33 -12.81
N PRO A 129 23.11 -0.90 -12.66
CA PRO A 129 23.56 -2.02 -13.47
C PRO A 129 22.64 -3.25 -13.34
N LEU A 130 22.43 -3.95 -14.45
CA LEU A 130 21.61 -5.19 -14.47
C LEU A 130 22.33 -6.42 -13.91
N SER A 131 23.65 -6.35 -13.71
CA SER A 131 24.46 -7.39 -13.10
C SER A 131 25.55 -6.80 -12.22
N ASP A 132 26.06 -7.62 -11.30
CA ASP A 132 27.26 -7.33 -10.49
C ASP A 132 27.16 -6.05 -9.64
N PHE A 133 25.95 -5.71 -9.20
CA PHE A 133 25.70 -4.58 -8.31
C PHE A 133 25.84 -5.01 -6.84
N TYR A 134 27.06 -4.86 -6.30
CA TYR A 134 27.43 -5.34 -4.97
C TYR A 134 26.66 -4.77 -3.76
N PRO A 135 26.07 -3.56 -3.80
CA PRO A 135 25.23 -3.07 -2.69
C PRO A 135 23.89 -3.81 -2.55
N ALA A 136 23.50 -4.64 -3.52
CA ALA A 136 22.20 -5.31 -3.52
C ALA A 136 22.12 -6.45 -2.49
N THR A 137 21.06 -6.43 -1.67
CA THR A 137 20.72 -7.56 -0.78
C THR A 137 19.89 -8.61 -1.53
N ASN A 138 20.16 -9.88 -1.25
CA ASN A 138 19.32 -11.02 -1.63
C ASN A 138 18.62 -11.65 -0.41
N ASN A 139 18.74 -11.02 0.77
CA ASN A 139 18.05 -11.47 1.98
C ASN A 139 16.61 -10.90 2.00
N TYR A 140 15.74 -11.49 1.17
CA TYR A 140 14.34 -11.05 1.06
C TYR A 140 13.53 -11.29 2.33
N GLU A 141 13.92 -12.26 3.16
CA GLU A 141 13.27 -12.51 4.46
C GLU A 141 13.43 -11.30 5.37
N LYS A 142 14.69 -10.88 5.62
CA LYS A 142 14.98 -9.70 6.42
C LYS A 142 14.34 -8.44 5.82
N LEU A 143 14.46 -8.24 4.51
CA LEU A 143 13.87 -7.09 3.81
C LEU A 143 12.36 -6.97 4.09
N VAL A 144 11.61 -8.07 3.93
CA VAL A 144 10.16 -8.08 4.15
C VAL A 144 9.82 -7.89 5.63
N GLU A 145 10.56 -8.50 6.56
CA GLU A 145 10.32 -8.33 8.00
C GLU A 145 10.62 -6.91 8.48
N ASP A 146 11.71 -6.30 8.03
CA ASP A 146 12.02 -4.89 8.31
C ASP A 146 10.89 -3.98 7.80
N MET A 147 10.43 -4.19 6.56
CA MET A 147 9.34 -3.42 5.96
C MET A 147 8.03 -3.59 6.73
N LYS A 148 7.67 -4.79 7.18
CA LYS A 148 6.49 -5.02 8.03
C LYS A 148 6.58 -4.22 9.32
N GLN A 149 7.73 -4.29 9.99
CA GLN A 149 7.94 -3.57 11.25
C GLN A 149 7.80 -2.06 11.06
N ILE A 150 8.40 -1.50 10.01
CA ILE A 150 8.35 -0.07 9.71
C ILE A 150 6.93 0.37 9.36
N LEU A 151 6.23 -0.40 8.51
CA LEU A 151 4.95 0.00 7.96
C LEU A 151 3.77 -0.27 8.90
N GLU A 152 3.94 -1.03 9.97
CA GLU A 152 2.86 -1.27 10.94
C GLU A 152 2.34 0.03 11.57
N GLU A 153 3.21 1.03 11.77
CA GLU A 153 2.86 2.37 12.25
C GLU A 153 2.00 3.19 11.26
N SER A 154 1.84 2.74 10.02
CA SER A 154 1.01 3.41 9.02
C SER A 154 -0.48 3.11 9.17
N ARG A 155 -0.85 2.15 10.03
CA ARG A 155 -2.24 1.75 10.25
C ARG A 155 -2.97 2.79 11.10
N PHE A 156 -4.22 3.04 10.75
CA PHE A 156 -5.15 3.82 11.56
C PHE A 156 -6.28 2.92 12.04
N THR A 157 -7.01 3.33 13.08
CA THR A 157 -8.25 2.63 13.45
C THR A 157 -9.39 3.12 12.57
N ASN A 158 -10.04 2.20 11.85
CA ASN A 158 -11.26 2.50 11.14
C ASN A 158 -12.37 2.82 12.16
N GLN A 159 -12.87 4.05 12.14
CA GLN A 159 -13.84 4.52 13.12
C GLN A 159 -15.21 3.82 13.02
N MET A 160 -15.57 3.26 11.86
CA MET A 160 -16.84 2.54 11.67
C MET A 160 -16.76 1.11 12.19
N THR A 161 -15.63 0.43 12.02
CA THR A 161 -15.49 -1.00 12.36
C THR A 161 -14.71 -1.24 13.65
N GLY A 162 -14.00 -0.23 14.16
CA GLY A 162 -13.06 -0.34 15.29
C GLY A 162 -11.82 -1.18 14.98
N LYS A 163 -11.64 -1.64 13.74
CA LYS A 163 -10.50 -2.48 13.32
C LYS A 163 -9.37 -1.64 12.73
N PRO A 164 -8.12 -2.10 12.80
CA PRO A 164 -7.03 -1.48 12.05
C PRO A 164 -7.33 -1.46 10.54
N THR A 165 -6.98 -0.37 9.88
CA THR A 165 -6.88 -0.32 8.41
C THR A 165 -5.72 -1.20 7.94
N PRO A 166 -5.67 -1.53 6.63
CA PRO A 166 -4.43 -1.95 5.99
C PRO A 166 -3.30 -0.95 6.26
N MET A 167 -2.05 -1.40 6.12
CA MET A 167 -0.89 -0.49 6.07
C MET A 167 -1.03 0.45 4.88
N LEU A 168 -0.75 1.73 5.06
CA LEU A 168 -0.93 2.74 4.02
C LEU A 168 0.42 3.31 3.62
N VAL A 169 0.75 3.18 2.34
CA VAL A 169 1.91 3.84 1.73
C VAL A 169 1.47 4.74 0.60
N PHE A 170 2.18 5.84 0.41
CA PHE A 170 1.85 6.87 -0.55
C PHE A 170 2.95 6.97 -1.60
N CYS A 171 2.59 7.16 -2.85
CA CYS A 171 3.53 7.44 -3.93
C CYS A 171 2.84 8.29 -4.99
N ARG A 172 3.57 8.73 -6.02
CA ARG A 172 2.90 9.37 -7.16
C ARG A 172 1.95 8.39 -7.84
N GLU A 173 0.84 8.92 -8.36
CA GLU A 173 -0.18 8.15 -9.08
C GLU A 173 0.40 7.20 -10.14
N ASP A 174 1.30 7.70 -10.98
CA ASP A 174 1.93 6.95 -12.07
C ASP A 174 2.87 5.82 -11.59
N ALA A 175 3.24 5.80 -10.31
CA ALA A 175 4.06 4.77 -9.69
C ALA A 175 3.25 3.76 -8.87
N ILE A 176 1.92 3.91 -8.73
CA ILE A 176 1.11 3.03 -7.88
C ILE A 176 1.18 1.58 -8.37
N GLU A 177 1.00 1.36 -9.67
CA GLU A 177 1.03 0.02 -10.28
C GLU A 177 2.38 -0.66 -10.04
N GLN A 178 3.48 0.07 -10.28
CA GLN A 178 4.84 -0.43 -10.05
C GLN A 178 5.07 -0.77 -8.58
N ASN A 179 4.75 0.15 -7.66
CA ASN A 179 4.99 -0.06 -6.24
C ASN A 179 4.16 -1.25 -5.71
N ARG A 180 2.88 -1.38 -6.10
CA ARG A 180 2.07 -2.57 -5.78
C ARG A 180 2.72 -3.85 -6.32
N GLY A 181 3.18 -3.82 -7.56
CA GLY A 181 3.88 -4.92 -8.20
C GLY A 181 5.15 -5.33 -7.47
N VAL A 182 5.91 -4.37 -6.94
CA VAL A 182 7.10 -4.64 -6.12
C VAL A 182 6.73 -5.34 -4.82
N PHE A 183 5.72 -4.88 -4.08
CA PHE A 183 5.27 -5.56 -2.85
C PHE A 183 4.79 -7.00 -3.14
N GLN A 184 4.07 -7.20 -4.24
CA GLN A 184 3.62 -8.52 -4.68
C GLN A 184 4.79 -9.43 -5.07
N TRP A 185 5.79 -8.90 -5.78
CA TRP A 185 6.99 -9.65 -6.16
C TRP A 185 7.77 -10.08 -4.92
N LEU A 186 7.97 -9.17 -3.97
CA LEU A 186 8.64 -9.46 -2.69
C LEU A 186 7.87 -10.49 -1.86
N GLN A 187 6.54 -10.41 -1.82
CA GLN A 187 5.68 -11.40 -1.17
C GLN A 187 5.87 -12.79 -1.79
N HIS A 188 5.86 -12.88 -3.12
CA HIS A 188 6.08 -14.15 -3.81
C HIS A 188 7.44 -14.75 -3.47
N LYS A 189 8.51 -13.94 -3.48
CA LYS A 189 9.85 -14.39 -3.08
C LYS A 189 9.96 -14.82 -1.64
N TYR A 190 9.36 -14.05 -0.74
CA TYR A 190 9.29 -14.41 0.68
C TYR A 190 8.57 -15.75 0.89
N ASN A 191 7.43 -15.95 0.22
CA ASN A 191 6.65 -17.19 0.31
C ASN A 191 7.37 -18.39 -0.30
N GLU A 192 8.05 -18.20 -1.43
CA GLU A 192 8.87 -19.23 -2.08
C GLU A 192 9.97 -19.74 -1.14
N ILE A 193 10.69 -18.82 -0.49
CA ILE A 193 11.81 -19.14 0.41
C ILE A 193 11.34 -19.78 1.72
N ASN A 194 10.32 -19.18 2.35
CA ASN A 194 9.85 -19.59 3.67
C ASN A 194 8.79 -20.70 3.62
N LYS A 195 8.32 -21.09 2.43
CA LYS A 195 7.21 -22.04 2.22
C LYS A 195 5.94 -21.60 2.96
N THR A 196 5.64 -20.31 2.89
CA THR A 196 4.48 -19.67 3.55
C THR A 196 3.44 -19.21 2.53
N SER A 197 2.27 -18.82 3.03
CA SER A 197 1.21 -18.16 2.25
C SER A 197 0.92 -16.76 2.82
N PHE A 198 1.97 -16.00 3.11
CA PHE A 198 1.85 -14.63 3.62
C PHE A 198 1.27 -13.72 2.53
N GLU A 199 0.39 -12.80 2.95
CA GLU A 199 -0.19 -11.76 2.11
C GLU A 199 -0.01 -10.40 2.78
N TRP A 200 0.39 -9.39 1.99
CA TRP A 200 0.39 -8.01 2.45
C TRP A 200 -1.03 -7.52 2.71
N ASP A 201 -1.28 -7.07 3.94
CA ASP A 201 -2.42 -6.21 4.25
C ASP A 201 -1.97 -4.74 4.12
N LEU A 202 -1.76 -4.31 2.88
CA LEU A 202 -1.18 -3.02 2.50
C LEU A 202 -1.89 -2.41 1.30
N GLU A 203 -2.09 -1.10 1.32
CA GLU A 203 -2.58 -0.31 0.20
C GLU A 203 -1.56 0.77 -0.21
N VAL A 204 -1.39 0.88 -1.53
CA VAL A 204 -0.57 1.92 -2.17
C VAL A 204 -1.51 2.99 -2.71
N LEU A 205 -1.39 4.20 -2.17
CA LEU A 205 -2.30 5.32 -2.40
C LEU A 205 -1.58 6.51 -3.06
N ASP A 206 -2.36 7.42 -3.63
CA ASP A 206 -1.82 8.62 -4.26
C ASP A 206 -1.39 9.68 -3.23
N LEU A 207 -0.13 10.06 -3.31
CA LEU A 207 0.49 11.11 -2.52
C LEU A 207 -0.08 12.49 -2.86
N VAL A 208 -0.40 12.76 -4.13
CA VAL A 208 -0.94 14.07 -4.52
C VAL A 208 -2.31 14.27 -3.90
N LEU A 209 -3.16 13.24 -3.95
CA LEU A 209 -4.46 13.25 -3.30
C LEU A 209 -4.35 13.39 -1.77
N LEU A 210 -3.37 12.75 -1.13
CA LEU A 210 -3.11 12.94 0.30
C LEU A 210 -2.83 14.42 0.62
N LEU A 211 -1.92 15.04 -0.13
CA LEU A 211 -1.57 16.44 0.06
C LEU A 211 -2.77 17.36 -0.17
N TYR A 212 -3.61 17.05 -1.16
CA TYR A 212 -4.87 17.75 -1.39
C TYR A 212 -5.79 17.69 -0.16
N TYR A 213 -6.07 16.52 0.39
CA TYR A 213 -6.96 16.39 1.56
C TYR A 213 -6.37 16.98 2.83
N ILE A 214 -5.05 16.92 3.02
CA ILE A 214 -4.36 17.63 4.10
C ILE A 214 -4.58 19.15 3.96
N SER A 215 -4.37 19.70 2.75
CA SER A 215 -4.54 21.14 2.50
C SER A 215 -5.98 21.61 2.71
N LYS A 216 -6.96 20.81 2.26
CA LYS A 216 -8.38 21.06 2.44
C LYS A 216 -8.78 21.09 3.92
N SER A 217 -8.25 20.15 4.69
CA SER A 217 -8.47 20.07 6.15
C SER A 217 -7.84 21.25 6.89
N GLY A 218 -6.67 21.74 6.43
CA GLY A 218 -6.01 22.93 6.97
C GLY A 218 -6.72 24.25 6.62
N GLY A 219 -7.40 24.33 5.46
CA GLY A 219 -8.11 25.51 4.99
C GLY A 219 -9.48 25.74 5.66
N HIS A 220 -10.17 24.68 6.10
CA HIS A 220 -11.47 24.81 6.78
C HIS A 220 -11.38 25.54 8.13
N THR A 221 -10.24 25.50 8.82
CA THR A 221 -10.08 26.19 10.12
C THR A 221 -9.96 27.72 9.98
N ILE A 222 -9.51 28.23 8.83
CA ILE A 222 -9.36 29.69 8.60
C ILE A 222 -10.73 30.36 8.35
N SER A 223 -11.69 29.62 7.79
CA SER A 223 -13.05 30.13 7.56
C SER A 223 -13.85 30.33 8.86
N MET A 224 -13.70 29.44 9.85
CA MET A 224 -14.44 29.56 11.11
C MET A 224 -13.82 30.57 12.09
N ALA A 225 -12.49 30.73 12.09
CA ALA A 225 -11.83 31.74 12.93
C ALA A 225 -12.10 33.19 12.48
N ALA A 226 -12.53 33.41 11.24
CA ALA A 226 -12.92 34.72 10.73
C ALA A 226 -14.39 35.10 11.01
N GLY A 227 -15.21 34.16 11.50
CA GLY A 227 -16.66 34.32 11.69
C GLY A 227 -17.10 34.64 13.13
N GLU A 228 -16.27 34.42 14.15
CA GLU A 228 -16.66 34.59 15.56
C GLU A 228 -16.18 35.92 16.19
N GLY A 229 -15.83 36.90 15.35
CA GLY A 229 -15.36 38.23 15.79
C GLY A 229 -16.34 39.41 15.57
N MET A 230 -17.58 39.15 15.16
CA MET A 230 -18.58 40.21 14.94
C MET A 230 -20.01 39.76 15.31
N SER A 231 -20.34 39.78 16.60
CA SER A 231 -21.69 40.10 17.12
C SER A 231 -21.67 40.28 18.63
#